data_AF-A0A951EGD0-F1
#
_entry.id   AF-A0A951EGD0-F1
#
_cell.length_a   1.000
_cell.length_b   1.000
_cell.length_c   1.000
_cell.angle_alpha   90.00
_cell.angle_beta   90.00
_cell.angle_gamma   90.00
#
_symmetry.space_group_name_H-M   'P 1'
#
loop_
_entity.id
_entity.type
_entity.pdbx_description
1 polymer ?
#
loop_
_entity_poly.entity_id
_entity_poly.type
_entity_poly.pdbx_seq_one_letter_code
_entity_poly.pdbx_strand_id
1 'polypeptide(L)'
;MTSHISRVLTIALLAVAVGAPAQEQANPPAAPAQAPAAAPEQSAMPTESPLPLRVLVGKSLLINTADRLKRVSVTDPTVADALVVTPTQVLIHGRAPGEVSLLLWNESER
;
A
#
# COMPACT_ATOMS: atom_id res chain seq x y z
N MET A 1 2.82 18.66 -12.08
CA MET A 1 3.76 19.81 -12.19
C MET A 1 3.31 20.82 -11.15
N THR A 2 4.02 21.23 -10.10
CA THR A 2 5.40 21.05 -9.65
C THR A 2 5.39 21.50 -8.17
N SER A 3 6.10 20.77 -7.31
CA SER A 3 6.24 21.05 -5.87
C SER A 3 6.91 22.41 -5.60
N HIS A 4 6.46 23.17 -4.60
CA HIS A 4 7.23 24.27 -4.01
C HIS A 4 7.31 24.18 -2.48
N ILE A 5 8.49 23.71 -2.06
CA ILE A 5 9.10 23.75 -0.74
C ILE A 5 9.48 25.20 -0.43
N SER A 6 9.18 25.72 0.77
CA SER A 6 10.14 26.57 1.50
C SER A 6 9.69 26.83 2.95
N ARG A 7 10.41 26.24 3.90
CA ARG A 7 10.37 26.62 5.32
C ARG A 7 11.40 27.73 5.52
N VAL A 8 10.98 28.89 6.01
CA VAL A 8 11.90 29.94 6.50
C VAL A 8 11.51 30.23 7.94
N LEU A 9 12.36 29.77 8.85
CA LEU A 9 12.31 30.02 10.28
C LEU A 9 13.25 31.20 10.56
N THR A 10 12.70 32.41 10.66
CA THR A 10 13.46 33.59 11.09
C THR A 10 13.31 33.73 12.60
N ILE A 11 14.40 33.49 13.33
CA ILE A 11 14.49 33.74 14.77
C ILE A 11 15.01 35.18 14.95
N ALA A 12 14.14 36.06 15.42
CA ALA A 12 14.54 37.38 15.88
C ALA A 12 14.89 37.30 17.37
N LEU A 13 16.15 37.58 17.68
CA LEU A 13 16.67 37.72 19.05
C LEU A 13 16.89 39.21 19.33
N LEU A 14 16.21 39.76 20.33
CA LEU A 14 16.63 41.00 20.98
C LEU A 14 16.25 40.94 22.46
N ALA A 15 17.29 40.96 23.28
CA ALA A 15 17.23 40.94 24.74
C ALA A 15 17.18 42.38 25.27
N VAL A 16 16.29 42.62 26.23
CA VAL A 16 16.40 43.73 27.20
C VAL A 16 16.10 43.14 28.58
N ALA A 17 17.08 43.24 29.47
CA ALA A 17 17.00 42.84 30.86
C ALA A 17 16.59 44.03 31.73
N VAL A 18 15.66 43.84 32.68
CA VAL A 18 15.57 44.55 33.99
C VAL A 18 14.53 43.84 34.87
N GLY A 19 14.93 43.47 36.10
CA GLY A 19 14.06 43.42 37.29
C GLY A 19 13.33 42.10 37.62
N ALA A 20 13.75 41.43 38.70
CA ALA A 20 12.91 40.57 39.56
C ALA A 20 12.57 41.38 40.83
N PRO A 21 11.50 41.11 41.64
CA PRO A 21 10.91 39.80 41.91
C PRO A 21 9.36 39.71 42.04
N ALA A 22 8.87 38.46 41.96
CA ALA A 22 7.65 37.90 42.57
C ALA A 22 6.31 38.64 42.44
N GLN A 23 5.38 38.07 41.66
CA GLN A 23 3.96 37.96 42.05
C GLN A 23 3.37 36.62 41.56
N GLU A 24 3.07 35.79 42.55
CA GLU A 24 1.94 34.85 42.63
C GLU A 24 0.76 35.23 41.70
N GLN A 25 0.16 34.26 41.01
CA GLN A 25 -1.23 33.84 41.25
C GLN A 25 -1.93 33.27 40.00
N ALA A 26 -2.68 32.21 40.28
CA ALA A 26 -3.87 31.74 39.58
C ALA A 26 -3.69 31.05 38.21
N ASN A 27 -3.61 29.72 38.30
CA ASN A 27 -4.24 28.77 37.38
C ASN A 27 -5.55 29.32 36.75
N PRO A 28 -5.65 29.44 35.42
CA PRO A 28 -6.93 29.49 34.74
C PRO A 28 -7.38 28.09 34.29
N PRO A 29 -8.69 27.88 34.14
CA PRO A 29 -9.34 26.59 34.19
C PRO A 29 -9.23 25.83 32.86
N ALA A 30 -9.39 24.51 32.97
CA ALA A 30 -9.55 23.57 31.86
C ALA A 30 -10.45 24.13 30.74
N ALA A 31 -9.86 24.29 29.55
CA ALA A 31 -10.63 24.38 28.32
C ALA A 31 -11.03 22.95 27.91
N PRO A 32 -12.29 22.68 27.53
CA PRO A 32 -12.71 21.36 27.08
C PRO A 32 -11.94 21.02 25.80
N ALA A 33 -11.25 19.88 25.83
CA ALA A 33 -10.60 19.28 24.67
C ALA A 33 -11.62 19.14 23.54
N GLN A 34 -11.38 19.83 22.44
CA GLN A 34 -12.11 19.65 21.20
C GLN A 34 -11.88 18.22 20.73
N ALA A 35 -12.97 17.43 20.63
CA ALA A 35 -12.94 16.11 20.04
C ALA A 35 -12.38 16.20 18.60
N PRO A 36 -11.43 15.33 18.20
CA PRO A 36 -11.04 15.25 16.80
C PRO A 36 -12.24 14.83 15.97
N ALA A 37 -12.63 15.67 15.02
CA ALA A 37 -13.57 15.31 13.98
C ALA A 37 -13.05 14.05 13.25
N ALA A 38 -13.88 13.01 13.24
CA ALA A 38 -13.62 11.81 12.45
C ALA A 38 -13.48 12.21 10.97
N ALA A 39 -12.27 12.10 10.44
CA ALA A 39 -12.06 12.14 9.00
C ALA A 39 -12.79 10.93 8.38
N PRO A 40 -13.45 11.08 7.24
CA PRO A 40 -14.06 9.96 6.56
C PRO A 40 -12.96 8.96 6.20
N GLU A 41 -13.09 7.74 6.74
CA GLU A 41 -12.27 6.60 6.34
C GLU A 41 -12.58 6.32 4.88
N GLN A 42 -11.75 6.89 3.99
CA GLN A 42 -11.81 6.61 2.58
C GLN A 42 -11.47 5.14 2.41
N SER A 43 -12.50 4.32 2.20
CA SER A 43 -12.41 2.89 1.97
C SER A 43 -11.31 2.62 0.96
N ALA A 44 -10.17 2.11 1.45
CA ALA A 44 -9.07 1.73 0.58
C ALA A 44 -9.58 0.57 -0.28
N MET A 45 -9.91 0.86 -1.54
CA MET A 45 -10.09 -0.19 -2.53
C MET A 45 -8.81 -1.01 -2.56
N PRO A 46 -8.87 -2.34 -2.46
CA PRO A 46 -7.70 -3.19 -2.58
C PRO A 46 -7.04 -2.88 -3.92
N THR A 47 -5.89 -2.22 -3.89
CA THR A 47 -5.04 -2.10 -5.06
C THR A 47 -4.28 -3.41 -5.15
N GLU A 48 -4.82 -4.35 -5.90
CA GLU A 48 -4.13 -5.60 -6.24
C GLU A 48 -2.91 -5.25 -7.07
N SER A 49 -1.78 -5.04 -6.39
CA SER A 49 -0.51 -4.81 -7.04
C SER A 49 -0.02 -6.13 -7.65
N PRO A 50 0.41 -6.15 -8.91
CA PRO A 50 0.89 -7.36 -9.55
C PRO A 50 2.07 -7.94 -8.76
N LEU A 51 1.93 -9.19 -8.33
CA LEU A 51 2.96 -9.89 -7.57
C LEU A 51 4.06 -10.38 -8.54
N PRO A 52 5.34 -10.00 -8.35
CA PRO A 52 6.41 -10.50 -9.19
C PRO A 52 6.63 -11.99 -8.93
N LEU A 53 6.37 -12.82 -9.94
CA LEU A 53 6.54 -14.26 -9.89
C LEU A 53 7.72 -14.71 -10.75
N ARG A 54 8.55 -15.62 -10.25
CA ARG A 54 9.67 -16.19 -11.01
C ARG A 54 9.52 -17.71 -11.11
N VAL A 55 9.52 -18.22 -12.33
CA VAL A 55 9.49 -19.66 -12.61
C VAL A 55 10.69 -19.99 -13.50
N LEU A 56 11.46 -21.01 -13.12
CA LEU A 56 12.61 -21.44 -13.91
C LEU A 56 12.15 -22.25 -15.14
N VAL A 57 12.91 -22.16 -16.23
CA VAL A 57 12.68 -22.99 -17.43
C VAL A 57 12.80 -24.47 -17.09
N GLY A 58 11.83 -25.27 -17.55
CA GLY A 58 11.75 -26.70 -17.24
C GLY A 58 11.41 -26.99 -15.78
N LYS A 59 10.85 -26.02 -15.06
CA LYS A 59 10.30 -26.17 -13.71
C LYS A 59 8.85 -25.72 -13.68
N SER A 60 8.18 -26.15 -12.63
CA SER A 60 6.77 -25.85 -12.41
C SER A 60 6.59 -25.25 -11.03
N LEU A 61 5.64 -24.33 -10.90
CA LEU A 61 5.27 -23.70 -9.65
C LEU A 61 3.78 -23.86 -9.43
N LEU A 62 3.38 -24.43 -8.30
CA LEU A 62 1.99 -24.53 -7.90
C LEU A 62 1.64 -23.32 -7.04
N ILE A 63 0.62 -22.57 -7.43
CA ILE A 63 0.07 -21.44 -6.69
C ILE A 63 -1.29 -21.84 -6.14
N ASN A 64 -1.50 -21.55 -4.86
CA ASN A 64 -2.78 -21.68 -4.19
C ASN A 64 -3.45 -20.30 -4.10
N THR A 65 -4.73 -20.22 -4.42
CA THR A 65 -5.55 -19.01 -4.27
C THR A 65 -6.48 -19.12 -3.08
N ALA A 66 -6.85 -17.99 -2.48
CA ALA A 66 -7.79 -17.95 -1.36
C ALA A 66 -9.23 -18.25 -1.81
N ASP A 67 -9.62 -17.75 -2.98
CA ASP A 67 -10.94 -17.96 -3.57
C ASP A 67 -10.88 -18.88 -4.80
N ARG A 68 -12.03 -19.39 -5.22
CA ARG A 68 -12.16 -20.23 -6.41
C ARG A 68 -11.85 -19.44 -7.68
N LEU A 69 -11.04 -20.06 -8.54
CA LEU A 69 -10.67 -19.57 -9.85
C LEU A 69 -11.85 -19.72 -10.82
N LYS A 70 -12.21 -18.60 -11.45
CA LYS A 70 -13.19 -18.52 -12.53
C LYS A 70 -12.52 -18.56 -13.89
N ARG A 71 -11.36 -17.91 -14.02
CA ARG A 71 -10.59 -17.83 -15.26
C ARG A 71 -9.11 -17.63 -14.98
N VAL A 72 -8.28 -18.17 -15.85
CA VAL A 72 -6.84 -17.90 -15.90
C VAL A 72 -6.49 -17.50 -17.33
N SER A 73 -5.62 -16.52 -17.47
CA SER A 73 -5.05 -16.11 -18.76
C SER A 73 -3.55 -15.90 -18.64
N VAL A 74 -2.85 -16.28 -19.71
CA VAL A 74 -1.42 -16.03 -19.89
C VAL A 74 -1.20 -15.26 -21.19
N THR A 75 -0.33 -14.27 -21.13
CA THR A 75 -0.06 -13.39 -22.28
C THR A 75 0.68 -14.10 -23.43
N ASP A 76 1.60 -15.01 -23.11
CA ASP A 76 2.32 -15.82 -24.11
C ASP A 76 2.52 -17.27 -23.60
N PRO A 77 1.80 -18.25 -24.16
CA PRO A 77 1.91 -19.66 -23.75
C PRO A 77 3.20 -20.35 -24.19
N THR A 78 4.02 -19.73 -25.06
CA THR A 78 5.31 -20.27 -25.49
C THR A 78 6.41 -20.05 -24.46
N VAL A 79 6.28 -18.99 -23.64
CA VAL A 79 7.21 -18.65 -22.55
C VAL A 79 6.82 -19.35 -21.25
N ALA A 80 5.56 -19.27 -20.84
CA ALA A 80 5.04 -20.03 -19.71
C ALA A 80 3.58 -20.42 -19.93
N ASP A 81 3.19 -21.55 -19.37
CA ASP A 81 1.85 -22.12 -19.50
C ASP A 81 1.20 -22.26 -18.12
N ALA A 82 -0.12 -22.16 -18.04
CA ALA A 82 -0.85 -22.17 -16.78
C ALA A 82 -2.03 -23.15 -16.85
N LEU A 83 -2.03 -24.13 -15.94
CA LEU A 83 -3.05 -25.16 -15.86
C LEU A 83 -3.76 -25.10 -14.50
N VAL A 84 -5.09 -24.99 -14.52
CA VAL A 84 -5.91 -25.09 -13.31
C VAL A 84 -5.98 -26.56 -12.90
N VAL A 85 -5.38 -26.91 -11.76
CA VAL A 85 -5.31 -28.29 -11.26
C VAL A 85 -6.52 -28.60 -10.36
N THR A 86 -6.90 -27.61 -9.54
CA THR A 86 -8.10 -27.66 -8.71
C THR A 86 -8.76 -26.28 -8.71
N PRO A 87 -10.01 -26.13 -8.23
CA PRO A 87 -10.68 -24.83 -8.24
C PRO A 87 -9.92 -23.71 -7.51
N THR A 88 -8.95 -24.02 -6.66
CA THR A 88 -8.16 -23.02 -5.93
C THR A 88 -6.65 -23.17 -6.18
N GLN A 89 -6.27 -23.92 -7.22
CA GLN A 89 -4.86 -24.16 -7.52
C GLN A 89 -4.57 -24.06 -9.01
N VAL A 90 -3.48 -23.36 -9.32
CA VAL A 90 -2.94 -23.25 -10.67
C VAL A 90 -1.47 -23.67 -10.69
N LEU A 91 -1.13 -24.53 -11.65
CA LEU A 91 0.23 -24.96 -11.92
C LEU A 91 0.78 -24.16 -13.09
N ILE A 92 1.91 -23.51 -12.88
CA ILE A 92 2.59 -22.70 -13.89
C ILE A 92 3.83 -23.43 -14.33
N HIS A 93 3.98 -23.63 -15.63
CA HIS A 93 5.12 -24.32 -16.24
C HIS A 93 5.97 -23.32 -17.03
N GLY A 94 7.24 -23.15 -16.62
CA GLY A 94 8.20 -22.35 -17.38
C GLY A 94 8.71 -23.13 -18.59
N ARG A 95 8.43 -22.64 -19.80
CA ARG A 95 8.79 -23.31 -21.07
C ARG A 95 10.02 -22.71 -21.75
N ALA A 96 10.13 -21.39 -21.77
CA ALA A 96 11.22 -20.66 -22.42
C ALA A 96 11.61 -19.40 -21.61
N PRO A 97 12.80 -18.84 -21.80
CA PRO A 97 13.16 -17.56 -21.17
C PRO A 97 12.31 -16.41 -21.72
N GLY A 98 11.82 -15.54 -20.83
CA GLY A 98 11.01 -14.38 -21.17
C GLY A 98 10.22 -13.86 -19.98
N GLU A 99 9.43 -12.82 -20.20
CA GLU A 99 8.47 -12.29 -19.23
C GLU A 99 7.05 -12.45 -19.76
N VAL A 100 6.14 -12.86 -18.88
CA VAL A 100 4.71 -12.95 -19.17
C VAL A 100 3.89 -12.44 -18.01
N SER A 101 2.74 -11.87 -18.31
CA SER A 101 1.71 -11.58 -17.32
C SER A 101 0.74 -12.74 -17.20
N LEU A 102 0.42 -13.08 -15.96
CA LEU A 102 -0.61 -14.04 -15.57
C LEU A 102 -1.76 -13.29 -14.90
N LEU A 103 -2.97 -13.50 -15.40
CA LEU A 103 -4.18 -12.90 -14.86
C LEU A 103 -5.08 -14.02 -14.33
N LEU A 104 -5.48 -13.89 -13.08
CA LEU A 104 -6.32 -14.84 -12.36
C LEU A 104 -7.59 -14.11 -11.96
N TRP A 105 -8.74 -14.55 -12.45
CA TRP A 105 -10.04 -14.06 -12.01
C TRP A 105 -10.64 -15.08 -11.08
N ASN A 106 -11.17 -14.60 -9.97
CA ASN A 106 -11.86 -15.43 -8.99
C ASN A 106 -13.40 -15.27 -9.11
N GLU A 107 -14.15 -16.04 -8.32
CA GLU A 107 -15.62 -15.97 -8.31
C GLU A 107 -16.14 -14.80 -7.44
N SER A 108 -15.30 -14.27 -6.55
CA SER A 108 -15.61 -13.16 -5.65
C SER A 108 -15.62 -11.78 -6.34
N GLU A 109 -14.88 -11.62 -7.45
CA GLU A 109 -14.94 -10.43 -8.30
C GLU A 109 -16.26 -10.42 -9.11
N ARG A 110 -17.22 -9.59 -8.67
CA ARG A 110 -18.49 -9.32 -9.37
C ARG A 110 -18.53 -7.94 -10.01
#